data_AF-A0A1Y4T552-F1
#
_entry.id   AF-A0A1Y4T552-F1
#
_cell.length_a   1.000
_cell.length_b   1.000
_cell.length_c   1.000
_cell.angle_alpha   90.00
_cell.angle_beta   90.00
_cell.angle_gamma   90.00
#
_symmetry.space_group_name_H-M   'P 1'
#
loop_
_entity.id
_entity.type
_entity.pdbx_description
1 polymer ?
#
loop_
_entity_poly.entity_id
_entity_poly.type
_entity_poly.pdbx_seq_one_letter_code
_entity_poly.pdbx_strand_id
1 'polypeptide(L)'
;MYIYDFFHSLTFLQPSDQFFDEDFLADKYHVQVIHHSQLTENVSYHQKANFYLIYTKQEHSKKFYAYSLDNLYQYIKQLSLMKITIPASQAIYLEAGILEAIYLYDYLLSNPFMNSCSHLLSPLSYLDNLFCGCPQNNKNDYPQTYHIECLQQLYILRFYYFIIQYCYIRFQCQQHLVLTHPYHFDILVQNKLTQYLKAKPIEHIQDLTFLDNPILDQYIHSFQNDS
;
A
#
# COMPACT_ATOMS: atom_id res chain seq x y z
N MET A 1 -0.19 21.82 -6.95
CA MET A 1 0.97 21.36 -7.75
C MET A 1 1.51 20.06 -7.18
N TYR A 2 2.02 20.05 -5.94
CA TYR A 2 2.65 18.85 -5.37
C TYR A 2 1.75 17.61 -5.25
N ILE A 3 0.43 17.74 -5.02
CA ILE A 3 -0.48 16.57 -4.97
C ILE A 3 -0.58 15.87 -6.34
N TYR A 4 -0.62 16.63 -7.43
CA TYR A 4 -0.61 16.07 -8.79
C TYR A 4 0.75 15.44 -9.10
N ASP A 5 1.85 16.13 -8.75
CA ASP A 5 3.22 15.60 -8.90
C ASP A 5 3.41 14.30 -8.10
N PHE A 6 2.80 14.21 -6.92
CA PHE A 6 2.76 13.01 -6.09
C PHE A 6 2.06 11.86 -6.82
N PHE A 7 0.85 12.05 -7.35
CA PHE A 7 0.17 10.99 -8.10
C PHE A 7 0.96 10.54 -9.33
N HIS A 8 1.64 11.46 -10.02
CA HIS A 8 2.55 11.11 -11.11
C HIS A 8 3.81 10.36 -10.65
N SER A 9 4.25 10.52 -9.40
CA SER A 9 5.42 9.84 -8.85
C SER A 9 5.16 8.40 -8.40
N LEU A 10 3.89 7.98 -8.29
CA LEU A 10 3.46 6.64 -7.85
C LEU A 10 3.69 5.52 -8.89
N THR A 11 4.81 5.56 -9.60
CA THR A 11 5.16 4.65 -10.70
C THR A 11 5.23 3.18 -10.30
N PHE A 12 5.62 2.88 -9.06
CA PHE A 12 5.63 1.50 -8.58
C PHE A 12 4.23 1.05 -8.16
N LEU A 13 3.42 1.90 -7.52
CA LEU A 13 2.05 1.51 -7.19
C LEU A 13 1.28 1.13 -8.43
N GLN A 14 1.43 1.90 -9.52
CA GLN A 14 0.81 1.62 -10.80
C GLN A 14 1.10 0.17 -11.18
N PRO A 15 0.07 -0.67 -11.35
CA PRO A 15 0.29 -2.00 -11.83
C PRO A 15 0.87 -1.84 -13.23
N SER A 16 2.12 -2.24 -13.44
CA SER A 16 2.40 -2.76 -14.77
C SER A 16 1.39 -3.88 -14.98
N ASP A 17 0.72 -3.90 -16.14
CA ASP A 17 -0.48 -4.68 -16.51
C ASP A 17 -0.46 -6.19 -16.19
N GLN A 18 0.58 -6.68 -15.52
CA GLN A 18 0.88 -8.06 -15.23
C GLN A 18 0.73 -8.44 -13.75
N PHE A 19 0.71 -7.50 -12.81
CA PHE A 19 0.96 -7.86 -11.41
C PHE A 19 -0.24 -8.42 -10.63
N PHE A 20 -1.36 -7.73 -10.69
CA PHE A 20 -2.61 -8.11 -10.04
C PHE A 20 -3.76 -7.49 -10.84
N ASP A 21 -4.45 -8.32 -11.61
CA ASP A 21 -5.88 -8.04 -11.83
C ASP A 21 -6.52 -8.07 -10.45
N GLU A 22 -7.24 -7.05 -9.98
CA GLU A 22 -7.95 -7.19 -8.69
C GLU A 22 -9.06 -8.25 -8.74
N ASP A 23 -9.59 -8.51 -9.94
CA ASP A 23 -10.40 -9.69 -10.28
C ASP A 23 -9.66 -11.02 -10.03
N PHE A 24 -8.34 -10.97 -9.83
CA PHE A 24 -7.54 -12.13 -9.49
C PHE A 24 -7.79 -12.65 -8.07
N LEU A 25 -8.43 -11.95 -7.12
CA LEU A 25 -8.67 -12.56 -5.79
C LEU A 25 -10.15 -12.63 -5.42
N ALA A 26 -10.97 -11.70 -5.91
CA ALA A 26 -12.40 -11.61 -5.57
C ALA A 26 -13.15 -12.94 -5.74
N ASP A 27 -12.92 -13.67 -6.83
CA ASP A 27 -13.67 -14.88 -7.19
C ASP A 27 -12.93 -16.20 -6.92
N LYS A 28 -12.07 -16.25 -5.89
CA LYS A 28 -11.17 -17.41 -5.67
C LYS A 28 -11.27 -18.02 -4.28
N TYR A 29 -11.44 -19.34 -4.24
CA TYR A 29 -11.78 -20.06 -3.00
C TYR A 29 -10.60 -20.72 -2.29
N HIS A 30 -9.61 -21.19 -3.03
CA HIS A 30 -8.48 -21.90 -2.46
C HIS A 30 -7.23 -21.17 -2.92
N VAL A 31 -6.45 -20.62 -2.01
CA VAL A 31 -5.21 -19.92 -2.34
C VAL A 31 -4.08 -20.46 -1.48
N GLN A 32 -3.03 -20.99 -2.09
CA GLN A 32 -1.84 -21.47 -1.37
C GLN A 32 -0.56 -21.12 -2.14
N VAL A 33 0.54 -20.93 -1.42
CA VAL A 33 1.86 -20.75 -2.03
C VAL A 33 2.60 -22.09 -2.00
N ILE A 34 3.08 -22.54 -3.16
CA ILE A 34 3.88 -23.77 -3.26
C ILE A 34 5.18 -23.52 -4.03
N HIS A 35 6.19 -24.34 -3.74
CA HIS A 35 7.41 -24.38 -4.53
C HIS A 35 7.17 -25.17 -5.83
N HIS A 36 7.93 -24.89 -6.89
CA HIS A 36 7.83 -25.58 -8.19
C HIS A 36 7.88 -27.10 -8.08
N SER A 37 8.70 -27.63 -7.16
CA SER A 37 8.83 -29.08 -6.93
C SER A 37 7.55 -29.75 -6.37
N GLN A 38 6.58 -28.96 -5.92
CA GLN A 38 5.30 -29.43 -5.36
C GLN A 38 4.15 -29.32 -6.37
N LEU A 39 4.40 -28.79 -7.58
CA LEU A 39 3.41 -28.74 -8.64
C LEU A 39 3.00 -30.14 -9.08
N THR A 40 1.70 -30.38 -9.12
CA THR A 40 1.11 -31.60 -9.69
C THR A 40 0.75 -31.38 -11.16
N GLU A 41 0.66 -32.46 -11.94
CA GLU A 41 0.44 -32.41 -13.40
C GLU A 41 -0.88 -31.72 -13.81
N ASN A 42 -1.84 -31.57 -12.89
CA ASN A 42 -3.17 -31.04 -13.17
C ASN A 42 -3.31 -29.51 -12.98
N VAL A 43 -2.20 -28.80 -12.77
CA VAL A 43 -2.20 -27.34 -12.56
C VAL A 43 -1.80 -26.61 -13.83
N SER A 44 -2.66 -25.71 -14.32
CA SER A 44 -2.36 -24.88 -15.49
C SER A 44 -1.47 -23.70 -15.10
N TYR A 45 -0.31 -23.55 -15.75
CA TYR A 45 0.59 -22.41 -15.55
C TYR A 45 1.25 -21.98 -16.87
N HIS A 46 1.44 -20.67 -17.04
CA HIS A 46 1.96 -20.08 -18.28
C HIS A 46 3.49 -19.93 -18.31
N GLN A 47 4.14 -19.86 -17.13
CA GLN A 47 5.58 -19.63 -17.03
C GLN A 47 6.18 -20.45 -15.88
N LYS A 48 7.41 -20.96 -16.11
CA LYS A 48 8.18 -21.63 -15.07
C LYS A 48 8.67 -20.61 -14.03
N ALA A 49 8.45 -20.89 -12.75
CA ALA A 49 8.78 -20.05 -11.61
C ALA A 49 9.28 -20.90 -10.45
N ASN A 50 9.94 -20.29 -9.46
CA ASN A 50 10.35 -21.04 -8.25
C ASN A 50 9.19 -21.22 -7.28
N PHE A 51 8.34 -20.20 -7.16
CA PHE A 51 7.16 -20.21 -6.30
C PHE A 51 5.92 -19.82 -7.08
N TYR A 52 4.81 -20.45 -6.70
CA TYR A 52 3.53 -20.26 -7.33
C TYR A 52 2.45 -19.96 -6.32
N LEU A 53 1.58 -19.03 -6.68
CA LEU A 53 0.29 -18.84 -6.04
C LEU A 53 -0.73 -19.74 -6.76
N ILE A 54 -1.14 -20.81 -6.09
CA ILE A 54 -2.12 -21.76 -6.60
C ILE A 54 -3.50 -21.27 -6.23
N TYR A 55 -4.39 -21.24 -7.21
CA TYR A 55 -5.76 -20.85 -6.99
C TYR A 55 -6.81 -21.64 -7.78
N THR A 56 -8.06 -21.57 -7.33
CA THR A 56 -9.23 -22.01 -8.12
C THR A 56 -10.22 -20.86 -8.26
N LYS A 57 -10.86 -20.76 -9.43
CA LYS A 57 -11.94 -19.80 -9.68
C LYS A 57 -13.27 -20.40 -9.23
N GLN A 58 -14.18 -19.56 -8.74
CA GLN A 58 -15.51 -19.97 -8.25
C GLN A 58 -16.29 -20.82 -9.28
N GLU A 59 -16.22 -20.46 -10.56
CA GLU A 59 -16.88 -21.18 -11.66
C GLU A 59 -16.21 -22.54 -12.02
N HIS A 60 -15.01 -22.81 -11.51
CA HIS A 60 -14.16 -23.92 -11.95
C HIS A 60 -13.52 -24.66 -10.78
N SER A 61 -14.33 -25.13 -9.82
CA SER A 61 -13.89 -25.83 -8.60
C SER A 61 -13.00 -27.06 -8.80
N LYS A 62 -12.92 -27.60 -10.02
CA LYS A 62 -12.08 -28.75 -10.38
C LYS A 62 -10.75 -28.37 -11.05
N LYS A 63 -10.55 -27.10 -11.39
CA LYS A 63 -9.35 -26.63 -12.09
C LYS A 63 -8.54 -25.71 -11.19
N PHE A 64 -7.27 -26.07 -11.06
CA PHE A 64 -6.28 -25.26 -10.37
C PHE A 64 -5.43 -24.52 -11.40
N TYR A 65 -5.16 -23.27 -11.07
CA TYR A 65 -4.33 -22.36 -11.82
C TYR A 65 -3.13 -22.00 -10.95
N ALA A 66 -1.97 -21.80 -11.55
CA ALA A 66 -0.81 -21.27 -10.85
C ALA A 66 -0.39 -19.96 -11.47
N TYR A 67 -0.17 -18.98 -10.61
CA TYR A 67 0.43 -17.70 -10.97
C TYR A 67 1.87 -17.64 -10.48
N SER A 68 2.79 -17.27 -11.36
CA SER A 68 4.21 -17.12 -11.04
C SER A 68 4.40 -15.98 -10.05
N LEU A 69 5.08 -16.25 -8.93
CA LEU A 69 5.42 -15.22 -7.96
C LEU A 69 6.76 -14.54 -8.24
N ASP A 70 7.51 -14.95 -9.26
CA ASP A 70 8.86 -14.40 -9.52
C ASP A 70 8.83 -12.90 -9.78
N ASN A 71 7.86 -12.46 -10.60
CA ASN A 71 7.59 -11.04 -10.81
C ASN A 71 7.28 -10.37 -9.46
N LEU A 72 6.45 -11.00 -8.61
CA LEU A 72 6.04 -10.42 -7.32
C LEU A 72 7.21 -10.20 -6.40
N TYR A 73 8.11 -11.17 -6.34
CA TYR A 73 9.34 -11.03 -5.58
C TYR A 73 10.24 -9.93 -6.11
N GLN A 74 10.37 -9.77 -7.44
CA GLN A 74 11.14 -8.67 -8.02
C GLN A 74 10.54 -7.31 -7.66
N TYR A 75 9.22 -7.20 -7.72
CA TYR A 75 8.51 -5.97 -7.38
C TYR A 75 8.62 -5.64 -5.88
N ILE A 76 8.40 -6.63 -4.99
CA ILE A 76 8.66 -6.52 -3.54
C ILE A 76 10.10 -6.07 -3.27
N LYS A 77 11.07 -6.67 -3.97
CA LYS A 77 12.48 -6.31 -3.85
C LYS A 77 12.76 -4.87 -4.28
N GLN A 78 12.12 -4.38 -5.33
CA GLN A 78 12.29 -2.98 -5.76
C GLN A 78 11.69 -2.02 -4.74
N LEU A 79 10.47 -2.29 -4.26
CA LEU A 79 9.83 -1.49 -3.23
C LEU A 79 10.63 -1.45 -1.92
N SER A 80 11.18 -2.57 -1.48
CA SER A 80 11.93 -2.65 -0.22
C SER A 80 13.27 -1.92 -0.25
N LEU A 81 13.76 -1.54 -1.43
CA LEU A 81 14.98 -0.73 -1.60
C LEU A 81 14.71 0.78 -1.55
N MET A 82 13.43 1.21 -1.59
CA MET A 82 13.06 2.62 -1.52
C MET A 82 13.49 3.23 -0.18
N LYS A 83 14.09 4.41 -0.25
CA LYS A 83 14.47 5.19 0.92
C LYS A 83 13.92 6.60 0.79
N ILE A 84 13.41 7.13 1.89
CA ILE A 84 13.02 8.52 1.97
C ILE A 84 14.27 9.40 2.10
N THR A 85 14.28 10.50 1.34
CA THR A 85 15.34 11.51 1.42
C THR A 85 14.70 12.87 1.61
N ILE A 86 14.99 13.53 2.73
CA ILE A 86 14.30 14.75 3.19
C ILE A 86 15.35 15.80 3.57
N PRO A 87 15.14 17.09 3.31
CA PRO A 87 16.01 18.12 3.84
C PRO A 87 16.12 18.13 5.36
N ALA A 88 17.33 18.33 5.88
CA ALA A 88 17.61 18.37 7.32
C ALA A 88 16.72 19.37 8.06
N SER A 89 16.52 20.53 7.45
CA SER A 89 15.69 21.61 7.97
C SER A 89 14.20 21.25 8.08
N GLN A 90 13.77 20.19 7.40
CA GLN A 90 12.37 19.76 7.33
C GLN A 90 12.13 18.41 8.02
N ALA A 91 13.17 17.76 8.53
CA ALA A 91 13.04 16.50 9.27
C ALA A 91 12.09 16.63 10.48
N ILE A 92 12.04 17.81 11.10
CA ILE A 92 11.11 18.12 12.20
C ILE A 92 9.63 18.01 11.79
N TYR A 93 9.32 18.10 10.50
CA TYR A 93 7.96 18.02 9.95
C TYR A 93 7.63 16.63 9.40
N LEU A 94 8.55 15.66 9.47
CA LEU A 94 8.34 14.32 8.92
C LEU A 94 7.11 13.64 9.52
N GLU A 95 6.92 13.73 10.83
CA GLU A 95 5.76 13.14 11.51
C GLU A 95 4.44 13.71 10.99
N ALA A 96 4.40 15.01 10.74
CA ALA A 96 3.24 15.66 10.14
C ALA A 96 3.04 15.19 8.69
N GLY A 97 4.11 15.13 7.88
CA GLY A 97 4.05 14.61 6.52
C GLY A 97 3.58 13.16 6.43
N ILE A 98 3.93 12.31 7.42
CA ILE A 98 3.42 10.94 7.52
C ILE A 98 1.93 10.94 7.83
N LEU A 99 1.47 11.74 8.80
CA LEU A 99 0.03 11.83 9.13
C LEU A 99 -0.79 12.37 7.95
N GLU A 100 -0.28 13.38 7.24
CA GLU A 100 -0.87 13.88 5.99
C GLU A 100 -0.99 12.80 4.91
N ALA A 101 0.07 11.99 4.72
CA ALA A 101 0.03 10.88 3.79
C ALA A 101 -1.02 9.84 4.18
N ILE A 102 -1.11 9.48 5.46
CA ILE A 102 -2.09 8.51 5.98
C ILE A 102 -3.51 9.04 5.80
N TYR A 103 -3.74 10.34 6.06
CA TYR A 103 -5.01 10.99 5.84
C TYR A 103 -5.41 10.94 4.36
N LEU A 104 -4.52 11.33 3.45
CA LEU A 104 -4.77 11.22 2.01
C LEU A 104 -5.07 9.77 1.58
N TYR A 105 -4.33 8.80 2.12
CA TYR A 105 -4.51 7.38 1.85
C TYR A 105 -5.91 6.89 2.25
N ASP A 106 -6.38 7.26 3.46
CA ASP A 106 -7.71 6.92 3.98
C ASP A 106 -8.84 7.53 3.13
N TYR A 107 -8.64 8.76 2.66
CA TYR A 107 -9.58 9.42 1.76
C TYR A 107 -9.68 8.72 0.40
N LEU A 108 -8.55 8.29 -0.16
CA LEU A 108 -8.52 7.56 -1.44
C LEU A 108 -9.18 6.18 -1.34
N LEU A 109 -9.10 5.52 -0.18
CA LEU A 109 -9.85 4.28 0.08
C LEU A 109 -11.37 4.50 0.09
N SER A 110 -11.81 5.67 0.56
CA SER A 110 -13.24 5.97 0.75
C SER A 110 -13.90 6.59 -0.50
N ASN A 111 -13.11 7.04 -1.49
CA ASN A 111 -13.58 7.75 -2.68
C ASN A 111 -13.17 7.04 -3.99
N PRO A 112 -14.04 6.20 -4.56
CA PRO A 112 -13.73 5.38 -5.74
C PRO A 112 -13.63 6.16 -7.07
N PHE A 113 -13.88 7.48 -7.10
CA PHE A 113 -13.84 8.27 -8.34
C PHE A 113 -12.43 8.35 -8.97
N MET A 114 -11.37 8.05 -8.22
CA MET A 114 -10.00 7.85 -8.74
C MET A 114 -9.68 6.35 -8.87
N ASN A 115 -10.41 5.67 -9.77
CA ASN A 115 -10.20 4.27 -10.15
C ASN A 115 -8.75 3.93 -10.55
N SER A 116 -7.91 4.90 -10.90
CA SER A 116 -6.53 4.64 -11.33
C SER A 116 -5.61 4.17 -10.21
N CYS A 117 -5.95 4.38 -8.92
CA CYS A 117 -5.08 3.98 -7.80
C CYS A 117 -5.79 3.34 -6.60
N SER A 118 -7.12 3.36 -6.51
CA SER A 118 -7.88 2.78 -5.38
C SER A 118 -7.61 1.28 -5.20
N HIS A 119 -7.47 0.57 -6.33
CA HIS A 119 -7.12 -0.85 -6.43
C HIS A 119 -5.70 -1.21 -5.95
N LEU A 120 -4.95 -0.21 -5.46
CA LEU A 120 -3.56 -0.34 -5.05
C LEU A 120 -3.40 -0.16 -3.52
N LEU A 121 -4.50 0.17 -2.85
CA LEU A 121 -4.54 0.51 -1.43
C LEU A 121 -5.15 -0.63 -0.61
N SER A 122 -4.77 -0.73 0.65
CA SER A 122 -5.28 -1.72 1.61
C SER A 122 -5.86 -1.00 2.80
N PRO A 123 -7.01 -1.44 3.35
CA PRO A 123 -7.63 -0.71 4.45
C PRO A 123 -6.70 -0.51 5.65
N LEU A 124 -6.76 0.68 6.24
CA LEU A 124 -5.81 1.08 7.28
C LEU A 124 -5.85 0.17 8.52
N SER A 125 -7.02 -0.34 8.89
CA SER A 125 -7.18 -1.33 9.97
C SER A 125 -6.48 -2.66 9.66
N TYR A 126 -6.53 -3.10 8.39
CA TYR A 126 -5.82 -4.29 7.93
C TYR A 126 -4.32 -4.12 8.10
N LEU A 127 -3.78 -2.98 7.66
CA LEU A 127 -2.36 -2.63 7.77
C LEU A 127 -1.92 -2.53 9.24
N ASP A 128 -2.69 -1.88 10.11
CA ASP A 128 -2.39 -1.75 11.55
C ASP A 128 -2.33 -3.13 12.24
N ASN A 129 -3.25 -4.04 11.93
CA ASN A 129 -3.21 -5.42 12.42
C ASN A 129 -1.95 -6.18 11.96
N LEU A 130 -1.49 -5.96 10.72
CA LEU A 130 -0.23 -6.56 10.25
C LEU A 130 0.97 -6.00 11.02
N PHE A 131 1.02 -4.69 11.22
CA PHE A 131 2.10 -4.03 11.96
C PHE A 131 2.17 -4.44 13.44
N CYS A 132 1.02 -4.60 14.08
CA CYS A 132 0.92 -5.06 15.47
C CYS A 132 1.22 -6.56 15.64
N GLY A 133 1.59 -7.28 14.58
CA GLY A 133 1.84 -8.72 14.64
C GLY A 133 0.57 -9.52 14.95
N CYS A 134 -0.60 -8.98 14.63
CA CYS A 134 -1.91 -9.59 14.86
C CYS A 134 -2.65 -9.88 13.53
N PRO A 135 -2.02 -10.53 12.52
CA PRO A 135 -2.64 -10.79 11.23
C PRO A 135 -3.89 -11.70 11.32
N GLN A 136 -4.03 -12.45 12.42
CA GLN A 136 -5.18 -13.31 12.69
C GLN A 136 -6.49 -12.51 12.82
N ASN A 137 -6.42 -11.25 13.27
CA ASN A 137 -7.57 -10.36 13.36
C ASN A 137 -8.16 -10.05 11.97
N ASN A 138 -7.33 -10.14 10.92
CA ASN A 138 -7.75 -9.94 9.53
C ASN A 138 -8.44 -11.17 8.92
N LYS A 139 -8.55 -12.29 9.65
CA LYS A 139 -9.12 -13.53 9.11
C LYS A 139 -10.58 -13.39 8.66
N ASN A 140 -11.37 -12.58 9.36
CA ASN A 140 -12.79 -12.40 9.05
C ASN A 140 -12.99 -11.42 7.89
N ASP A 141 -12.21 -10.35 7.85
CA ASP A 141 -12.37 -9.27 6.87
C ASP A 141 -11.64 -9.56 5.56
N TYR A 142 -10.55 -10.35 5.61
CA TYR A 142 -9.70 -10.71 4.46
C TYR A 142 -9.32 -12.19 4.44
N PRO A 143 -10.30 -13.11 4.45
CA PRO A 143 -10.07 -14.56 4.61
C PRO A 143 -9.21 -15.17 3.50
N GLN A 144 -9.15 -14.53 2.33
CA GLN A 144 -8.44 -15.04 1.15
C GLN A 144 -6.94 -14.68 1.12
N THR A 145 -6.53 -13.61 1.79
CA THR A 145 -5.16 -13.07 1.72
C THR A 145 -4.43 -13.11 3.06
N TYR A 146 -5.14 -13.21 4.18
CA TYR A 146 -4.54 -13.10 5.51
C TYR A 146 -3.50 -14.20 5.84
N HIS A 147 -3.48 -15.34 5.14
CA HIS A 147 -2.51 -16.41 5.37
C HIS A 147 -1.30 -16.37 4.42
N ILE A 148 -1.26 -15.41 3.49
CA ILE A 148 -0.25 -15.36 2.43
C ILE A 148 0.78 -14.27 2.76
N GLU A 149 1.87 -14.67 3.42
CA GLU A 149 2.89 -13.75 3.95
C GLU A 149 3.46 -12.79 2.88
N CYS A 150 3.74 -13.27 1.67
CA CYS A 150 4.27 -12.42 0.61
C CYS A 150 3.28 -11.32 0.16
N LEU A 151 1.97 -11.57 0.22
CA LEU A 151 0.94 -10.56 -0.07
C LEU A 151 0.83 -9.56 1.08
N GLN A 152 0.92 -10.01 2.34
CA GLN A 152 0.97 -9.12 3.49
C GLN A 152 2.17 -8.15 3.41
N GLN A 153 3.35 -8.69 3.08
CA GLN A 153 4.57 -7.89 2.88
C GLN A 153 4.40 -6.88 1.74
N LEU A 154 3.75 -7.29 0.64
CA LEU A 154 3.43 -6.39 -0.46
C LEU A 154 2.56 -5.22 0.00
N TYR A 155 1.46 -5.47 0.72
CA TYR A 155 0.57 -4.41 1.20
C TYR A 155 1.29 -3.42 2.12
N ILE A 156 2.13 -3.93 3.03
CA ILE A 156 2.99 -3.10 3.89
C ILE A 156 3.93 -2.23 3.05
N LEU A 157 4.65 -2.83 2.08
CA LEU A 157 5.63 -2.11 1.27
C LEU A 157 4.98 -1.07 0.36
N ARG A 158 3.78 -1.33 -0.17
CA ARG A 158 2.99 -0.36 -0.94
C ARG A 158 2.58 0.83 -0.09
N PHE A 159 2.15 0.58 1.15
CA PHE A 159 1.83 1.64 2.11
C PHE A 159 3.05 2.49 2.44
N TYR A 160 4.20 1.87 2.73
CA TYR A 160 5.44 2.61 2.95
C TYR A 160 5.85 3.41 1.71
N TYR A 161 5.79 2.81 0.52
CA TYR A 161 6.12 3.52 -0.70
C TYR A 161 5.22 4.74 -0.93
N PHE A 162 3.91 4.62 -0.70
CA PHE A 162 2.98 5.74 -0.77
C PHE A 162 3.42 6.89 0.14
N ILE A 163 3.73 6.60 1.41
CA ILE A 163 4.18 7.60 2.39
C ILE A 163 5.53 8.20 1.98
N ILE A 164 6.49 7.37 1.55
CA ILE A 164 7.81 7.81 1.09
C ILE A 164 7.66 8.80 -0.06
N GLN A 165 6.83 8.48 -1.06
CA GLN A 165 6.58 9.36 -2.21
C GLN A 165 5.88 10.65 -1.82
N TYR A 166 4.86 10.57 -0.94
CA TYR A 166 4.15 11.76 -0.48
C TYR A 166 5.10 12.71 0.24
N CYS A 167 5.82 12.21 1.24
CA CYS A 167 6.77 13.00 2.00
C CYS A 167 7.90 13.54 1.10
N TYR A 168 8.44 12.72 0.20
CA TYR A 168 9.46 13.16 -0.75
C TYR A 168 8.97 14.36 -1.57
N ILE A 169 7.83 14.25 -2.24
CA ILE A 169 7.30 15.35 -3.07
C ILE A 169 6.92 16.57 -2.21
N ARG A 170 6.25 16.34 -1.06
CA ARG A 170 5.84 17.39 -0.12
C ARG A 170 7.02 18.23 0.38
N PHE A 171 8.18 17.62 0.60
CA PHE A 171 9.39 18.28 1.12
C PHE A 171 10.37 18.72 0.02
N GLN A 172 10.45 18.01 -1.10
CA GLN A 172 11.28 18.41 -2.24
C GLN A 172 10.80 19.70 -2.90
N CYS A 173 9.49 19.94 -2.94
CA CYS A 173 8.95 21.21 -3.39
C CYS A 173 9.40 22.40 -2.51
N GLN A 174 10.17 22.17 -1.44
CA GLN A 174 10.56 23.18 -0.47
C GLN A 174 12.06 23.46 -0.31
N GLN A 175 13.05 22.66 -0.79
CA GLN A 175 14.50 23.01 -0.87
C GLN A 175 15.47 21.89 -1.35
N HIS A 176 16.74 22.23 -1.60
CA HIS A 176 17.77 21.44 -2.33
C HIS A 176 18.86 20.69 -1.51
N LEU A 177 18.82 20.64 -0.19
CA LEU A 177 19.79 19.84 0.59
C LEU A 177 19.12 18.59 1.11
N VAL A 178 19.77 17.44 0.97
CA VAL A 178 19.15 16.13 1.12
C VAL A 178 19.83 15.37 2.26
N LEU A 179 19.09 15.06 3.34
CA LEU A 179 19.48 14.03 4.29
C LEU A 179 18.68 12.76 4.00
N THR A 180 19.38 11.65 3.83
CA THR A 180 18.75 10.33 3.88
C THR A 180 18.47 10.06 5.34
N HIS A 181 17.22 10.13 5.80
CA HIS A 181 16.96 9.84 7.20
C HIS A 181 17.25 8.36 7.47
N PRO A 182 18.13 8.05 8.43
CA PRO A 182 18.50 6.69 8.80
C PRO A 182 17.80 6.31 10.13
N TYR A 183 17.44 5.04 10.29
CA TYR A 183 16.83 4.40 11.48
C TYR A 183 15.32 4.64 11.77
N HIS A 184 14.59 3.53 11.87
CA HIS A 184 13.22 3.39 12.42
C HIS A 184 12.05 4.10 11.71
N PHE A 185 12.20 4.51 10.43
CA PHE A 185 11.08 5.06 9.65
C PHE A 185 9.83 4.16 9.69
N ASP A 186 10.03 2.85 9.56
CA ASP A 186 8.97 1.84 9.66
C ASP A 186 8.21 1.95 10.99
N ILE A 187 8.92 2.06 12.11
CA ILE A 187 8.32 2.20 13.46
C ILE A 187 7.57 3.54 13.57
N LEU A 188 8.12 4.61 12.98
CA LEU A 188 7.47 5.91 12.99
C LEU A 188 6.13 5.86 12.25
N VAL A 189 6.12 5.29 11.04
CA VAL A 189 4.90 5.11 10.24
C VAL A 189 3.88 4.27 11.00
N GLN A 190 4.31 3.18 11.63
CA GLN A 190 3.43 2.33 12.46
C GLN A 190 2.78 3.13 13.58
N ASN A 191 3.57 3.86 14.37
CA ASN A 191 3.08 4.69 15.46
C ASN A 191 2.08 5.75 14.98
N LYS A 192 2.35 6.37 13.83
CA LYS A 192 1.45 7.39 13.25
C LYS A 192 0.18 6.80 12.67
N LEU A 193 0.22 5.60 12.11
CA LEU A 193 -0.99 4.88 11.70
C LEU A 193 -1.88 4.57 12.89
N THR A 194 -1.33 4.00 13.96
CA THR A 194 -2.09 3.72 15.18
C THR A 194 -2.63 5.01 15.82
N GLN A 195 -1.85 6.10 15.83
CA GLN A 195 -2.30 7.41 16.29
C GLN A 195 -3.49 7.91 15.46
N TYR A 196 -3.39 7.85 14.13
CA TYR A 196 -4.43 8.27 13.20
C TYR A 196 -5.73 7.50 13.42
N LEU A 197 -5.67 6.17 13.48
CA LEU A 197 -6.84 5.30 13.66
C LEU A 197 -7.58 5.57 14.98
N LYS A 198 -6.85 5.93 16.05
CA LYS A 198 -7.44 6.30 17.34
C LYS A 198 -8.14 7.67 17.32
N ALA A 199 -7.74 8.55 16.41
CA ALA A 199 -8.26 9.90 16.33
C ALA A 199 -9.39 10.08 15.30
N LYS A 200 -9.56 9.16 14.35
CA LYS A 200 -10.64 9.20 13.34
C LYS A 200 -12.04 9.20 14.00
N PRO A 201 -13.04 9.96 13.49
CA PRO A 201 -13.02 10.81 12.28
C PRO A 201 -12.26 12.13 12.47
N ILE A 202 -11.58 12.57 11.41
CA ILE A 202 -10.78 13.82 11.37
C ILE A 202 -11.31 14.69 10.24
N GLU A 203 -11.75 15.91 10.57
CA GLU A 203 -12.25 16.88 9.59
C GLU A 203 -11.09 17.59 8.87
N HIS A 204 -10.05 18.01 9.60
CA HIS A 204 -8.88 18.66 9.03
C HIS A 204 -7.59 18.04 9.57
N ILE A 205 -6.61 17.78 8.69
CA ILE A 205 -5.37 17.16 9.13
C ILE A 205 -4.52 18.06 10.04
N GLN A 206 -4.75 19.37 9.96
CA GLN A 206 -4.16 20.35 10.87
C GLN A 206 -4.51 20.07 12.34
N ASP A 207 -5.67 19.44 12.61
CA ASP A 207 -6.12 19.13 13.98
C ASP A 207 -5.22 18.10 14.66
N LEU A 208 -4.50 17.29 13.86
CA LEU A 208 -3.53 16.30 14.33
C LEU A 208 -2.08 16.75 14.19
N THR A 209 -1.78 17.53 13.16
CA THR A 209 -0.39 17.91 12.84
C THR A 209 0.01 19.27 13.40
N PHE A 210 -0.96 20.12 13.75
CA PHE A 210 -0.78 21.53 14.11
C PHE A 210 -0.06 22.36 13.04
N LEU A 211 -0.04 21.86 11.80
CA LEU A 211 0.54 22.54 10.64
C LEU A 211 -0.56 22.79 9.62
N ASP A 212 -0.61 24.02 9.12
CA ASP A 212 -1.53 24.38 8.06
C ASP A 212 -1.09 23.73 6.74
N ASN A 213 -2.00 22.97 6.12
CA ASN A 213 -1.83 22.42 4.79
C ASN A 213 -3.10 22.63 3.96
N PRO A 214 -3.35 23.88 3.53
CA PRO A 214 -4.60 24.25 2.88
C PRO A 214 -4.74 23.58 1.52
N ILE A 215 -3.63 23.17 0.89
CA ILE A 215 -3.65 22.48 -0.41
C ILE A 215 -4.23 21.07 -0.27
N LEU A 216 -3.81 20.33 0.77
CA LEU A 216 -4.33 18.98 1.03
C LEU A 216 -5.79 19.03 1.47
N ASP A 217 -6.12 19.94 2.38
CA ASP A 217 -7.51 20.11 2.84
C ASP A 217 -8.41 20.52 1.67
N GLN A 218 -8.03 21.50 0.86
CA GLN A 218 -8.80 21.89 -0.34
C GLN A 218 -8.97 20.74 -1.33
N TYR A 219 -7.91 19.94 -1.53
CA TYR A 219 -7.99 18.75 -2.39
C TYR A 219 -9.06 17.80 -1.85
N ILE A 220 -8.99 17.44 -0.57
CA ILE A 220 -9.95 16.51 0.05
C ILE A 220 -11.39 17.05 0.07
N HIS A 221 -11.57 18.33 0.44
CA HIS A 221 -12.86 19.02 0.42
C HIS A 221 -13.48 19.07 -0.98
N SER A 222 -12.66 19.18 -2.04
CA SER A 222 -13.18 19.12 -3.42
C SER A 222 -13.82 17.77 -3.74
N PHE A 223 -13.30 16.65 -3.20
CA PHE A 223 -13.91 15.32 -3.42
C PHE A 223 -15.20 15.12 -2.62
N GLN A 224 -15.30 15.69 -1.42
CA GLN A 224 -16.50 15.55 -0.59
C GLN A 224 -17.71 16.32 -1.15
N ASN A 225 -17.47 17.36 -1.97
CA ASN A 225 -18.54 18.16 -2.57
C ASN A 225 -18.97 17.68 -3.97
N ASP A 226 -18.20 16.77 -4.59
CA ASP A 226 -18.49 16.17 -5.89
C ASP A 226 -19.18 14.79 -5.78
N SER A 227 -19.39 14.28 -4.56
CA SER A 227 -20.11 13.03 -4.22
C SER A 227 -21.55 13.28 -3.78
#